data_AF-A0A2V9HSE8-F1
#
_entry.id   AF-A0A2V9HSE8-F1
#
_cell.length_a   1.000
_cell.length_b   1.000
_cell.length_c   1.000
_cell.angle_alpha   90.00
_cell.angle_beta   90.00
_cell.angle_gamma   90.00
#
_symmetry.space_group_name_H-M   'P 1'
#
loop_
_entity.id
_entity.type
_entity.pdbx_description
1 polymer ?
#
loop_
_entity_poly.entity_id
_entity_poly.type
_entity_poly.pdbx_seq_one_letter_code
_entity_poly.pdbx_strand_id
1 'polypeptide(L)'
;PETDLDAYLASVKRLAALAPELRLVLGAHNVPVAPPSVLPELLTAIEAVRSGKGTIKPAGAGKAIHSFDGFSFLLAADRKE
;
A
#
# COMPACT_ATOMS: atom_id res chain seq x y z
N PRO A 1 5.20 11.83 12.22
CA PRO A 1 4.21 10.75 12.03
C PRO A 1 4.50 9.98 10.75
N GLU A 2 4.85 8.70 10.89
CA GLU A 2 4.99 7.77 9.76
C GLU A 2 3.72 6.92 9.65
N THR A 3 3.55 6.18 8.55
CA THR A 3 2.37 5.36 8.27
C THR A 3 2.13 4.34 9.41
N ASP A 4 0.99 4.44 10.08
CA ASP A 4 0.48 3.33 10.91
C ASP A 4 0.00 2.22 9.98
N LEU A 5 0.79 1.14 9.89
CA LEU A 5 0.56 0.05 8.94
C LEU A 5 -0.69 -0.76 9.28
N ASP A 6 -1.04 -0.88 10.57
CA ASP A 6 -2.23 -1.59 11.02
C ASP A 6 -3.50 -0.82 10.66
N ALA A 7 -3.53 0.47 10.98
CA ALA A 7 -4.63 1.35 10.62
C ALA A 7 -4.80 1.48 9.09
N TYR A 8 -3.68 1.56 8.37
CA TYR A 8 -3.68 1.61 6.90
C TYR A 8 -4.26 0.32 6.31
N LEU A 9 -3.81 -0.86 6.75
CA LEU A 9 -4.36 -2.14 6.28
C LEU A 9 -5.87 -2.25 6.56
N ALA A 10 -6.31 -1.88 7.77
CA ALA A 10 -7.73 -1.90 8.12
C ALA A 10 -8.56 -0.98 7.21
N SER A 11 -8.00 0.16 6.82
CA SER A 11 -8.65 1.12 5.92
C SER A 11 -8.73 0.57 4.49
N VAL A 12 -7.63 0.00 3.97
CA VAL A 12 -7.59 -0.62 2.64
C VAL A 12 -8.57 -1.80 2.55
N LYS A 13 -8.74 -2.60 3.61
CA LYS A 13 -9.77 -3.66 3.65
C LYS A 13 -11.18 -3.13 3.43
N ARG A 14 -11.52 -2.02 4.11
CA ARG A 14 -12.83 -1.36 3.94
C ARG A 14 -13.01 -0.81 2.53
N LEU A 15 -11.96 -0.22 1.94
CA LEU A 15 -12.00 0.28 0.57
C LEU A 15 -12.16 -0.86 -0.46
N ALA A 16 -11.41 -1.94 -0.33
CA ALA A 16 -11.51 -3.10 -1.22
C ALA A 16 -12.91 -3.72 -1.21
N ALA A 17 -13.59 -3.73 -0.06
CA ALA A 17 -14.97 -4.22 0.04
C ALA A 17 -15.97 -3.38 -0.78
N LEU A 18 -15.69 -2.10 -1.03
CA LEU A 18 -16.54 -1.23 -1.84
C LEU A 18 -16.32 -1.46 -3.35
N ALA A 19 -15.22 -2.07 -3.77
CA ALA A 19 -14.81 -2.16 -5.17
C ALA A 19 -15.91 -2.67 -6.15
N PRO A 20 -16.74 -3.68 -5.80
CA PRO A 20 -17.81 -4.15 -6.68
C PRO A 20 -18.90 -3.11 -6.97
N GLU A 21 -19.07 -2.11 -6.11
CA GLU A 21 -20.11 -1.07 -6.22
C GLU A 21 -19.58 0.23 -6.84
N LEU A 22 -18.26 0.36 -6.96
CA LEU A 22 -17.62 1.54 -7.51
C LEU A 22 -17.55 1.47 -9.04
N ARG A 23 -17.64 2.64 -9.66
CA ARG A 23 -17.41 2.79 -11.11
C ARG A 23 -16.01 3.26 -11.44
N LEU A 24 -15.38 4.00 -10.53
CA LEU A 24 -14.08 4.63 -10.70
C LEU A 24 -13.41 4.88 -9.35
N VAL A 25 -12.08 4.94 -9.36
CA VAL A 25 -11.26 5.39 -8.23
C VAL A 25 -10.42 6.57 -8.68
N LEU A 26 -10.50 7.69 -7.96
CA LEU A 26 -9.69 8.89 -8.21
C LEU A 26 -8.58 8.95 -7.16
N GLY A 27 -7.37 8.59 -7.57
CA GLY A 27 -6.19 8.69 -6.71
C GLY A 27 -5.77 10.15 -6.51
N ALA A 28 -5.15 10.45 -5.37
CA ALA A 28 -4.62 11.80 -5.11
C ALA A 28 -3.41 12.14 -6.01
N HIS A 29 -2.66 11.13 -6.46
CA HIS A 29 -1.41 11.31 -7.21
C HIS A 29 -1.25 10.29 -8.34
N ASN A 30 -0.43 10.66 -9.33
CA ASN A 30 0.08 9.85 -10.45
C ASN A 30 -0.94 9.40 -11.50
N VAL A 31 -2.00 8.72 -11.09
CA VAL A 31 -3.02 8.16 -12.00
C VAL A 31 -4.33 8.90 -11.79
N PRO A 32 -4.77 9.74 -12.74
CA PRO A 32 -5.95 10.57 -12.55
C PRO A 32 -7.25 9.76 -12.45
N VAL A 33 -7.32 8.57 -13.07
CA VAL A 33 -8.46 7.66 -12.99
C VAL A 33 -7.95 6.20 -12.99
N ALA A 34 -8.33 5.43 -11.98
CA ALA A 34 -8.03 4.01 -11.87
C ALA A 34 -9.32 3.16 -11.89
N PRO A 35 -9.26 1.91 -12.41
CA PRO A 35 -10.38 0.98 -12.28
C PRO A 35 -10.58 0.60 -10.81
N PRO A 36 -11.82 0.27 -10.38
CA PRO A 36 -12.09 -0.20 -9.02
C PRO A 36 -11.26 -1.40 -8.56
N SER A 37 -10.76 -2.23 -9.50
CA SER A 37 -9.89 -3.38 -9.20
C SER A 37 -8.58 -3.00 -8.51
N VAL A 38 -8.14 -1.74 -8.61
CA VAL A 38 -6.96 -1.25 -7.90
C VAL A 38 -7.06 -1.41 -6.38
N LEU A 39 -8.27 -1.43 -5.81
CA LEU A 39 -8.47 -1.55 -4.36
C LEU A 39 -8.20 -2.97 -3.83
N PRO A 40 -8.76 -4.06 -4.41
CA PRO A 40 -8.36 -5.43 -4.03
C PRO A 40 -6.91 -5.76 -4.42
N GLU A 41 -6.37 -5.18 -5.50
CA GLU A 41 -4.95 -5.30 -5.85
C GLU A 41 -4.06 -4.65 -4.77
N LEU A 42 -4.41 -3.43 -4.34
CA LEU A 42 -3.73 -2.74 -3.24
C LEU A 42 -3.79 -3.55 -1.94
N LEU A 43 -4.96 -4.14 -1.61
CA LEU A 43 -5.11 -5.00 -0.44
C LEU A 43 -4.15 -6.19 -0.48
N THR A 44 -4.10 -6.88 -1.63
CA THR A 44 -3.19 -8.01 -1.84
C THR A 44 -1.73 -7.59 -1.65
N ALA A 45 -1.35 -6.43 -2.22
CA ALA A 45 0.02 -5.94 -2.13
C ALA A 45 0.42 -5.57 -0.69
N ILE A 46 -0.45 -4.89 0.06
CA ILE A 46 -0.14 -4.50 1.45
C ILE A 46 -0.11 -5.71 2.39
N GLU A 47 -0.94 -6.73 2.17
CA GLU A 47 -0.87 -8.00 2.91
C GLU A 47 0.41 -8.77 2.60
N ALA A 48 0.85 -8.79 1.33
CA ALA A 48 2.11 -9.39 0.94
C ALA A 48 3.30 -8.68 1.60
N VAL A 49 3.36 -7.35 1.55
CA VAL A 49 4.40 -6.55 2.23
C VAL A 49 4.41 -6.82 3.73
N ARG A 50 3.23 -6.84 4.37
CA ARG A 50 3.11 -7.14 5.80
C ARG A 50 3.60 -8.54 6.17
N SER A 51 3.46 -9.51 5.26
CA SER A 51 3.99 -10.87 5.43
C SER A 51 5.49 -11.00 5.13
N GLY A 52 6.18 -9.90 4.84
CA GLY A 52 7.61 -9.87 4.51
C GLY A 52 7.94 -10.21 3.06
N LYS A 53 6.95 -10.18 2.14
CA LYS A 53 7.19 -10.39 0.71
C LYS A 53 7.50 -9.08 -0.01
N GLY A 54 8.06 -9.19 -1.21
CA GLY A 54 8.38 -8.05 -2.08
C GLY A 54 9.84 -7.62 -1.96
N THR A 55 10.12 -6.42 -2.46
CA THR A 55 11.47 -5.82 -2.42
C THR A 55 11.51 -4.69 -1.40
N ILE A 56 12.65 -4.52 -0.73
CA ILE A 56 12.88 -3.46 0.24
C ILE A 56 14.08 -2.64 -0.24
N LYS A 57 13.92 -1.33 -0.35
CA LYS A 57 14.99 -0.39 -0.73
C LYS A 57 15.09 0.74 0.29
N PRO A 58 16.29 1.13 0.75
CA PRO A 58 16.45 2.30 1.60
C PRO A 58 15.88 3.57 0.95
N ALA A 59 15.22 4.42 1.75
CA ALA A 59 14.52 5.62 1.28
C ALA A 59 14.82 6.85 2.14
N GLY A 60 16.10 7.05 2.45
CA GLY A 60 16.58 8.10 3.36
C GLY A 60 16.64 7.64 4.82
N ALA A 61 16.95 8.57 5.72
CA ALA A 61 17.20 8.26 7.13
C ALA A 61 15.96 7.63 7.80
N GLY A 62 16.12 6.38 8.28
CA GLY A 62 15.09 5.66 9.01
C GLY A 62 13.91 5.17 8.19
N LYS A 63 13.98 5.19 6.84
CA LYS A 63 12.87 4.81 5.97
C LYS A 63 13.27 3.78 4.92
N ALA A 64 12.30 2.96 4.53
CA ALA A 64 12.44 2.02 3.44
C ALA A 64 11.19 2.05 2.54
N ILE A 65 11.39 1.86 1.25
CA ILE A 65 10.34 1.59 0.29
C ILE A 65 10.18 0.08 0.19
N HIS A 66 8.98 -0.41 0.52
CA HIS A 66 8.57 -1.79 0.33
C HIS A 66 7.70 -1.86 -0.93
N SER A 67 8.06 -2.69 -1.90
CA SER A 67 7.32 -2.80 -3.16
C SER A 67 6.90 -4.23 -3.45
N PHE A 68 5.64 -4.39 -3.86
CA PHE A 68 5.07 -5.66 -4.30
C PHE A 68 4.05 -5.40 -5.41
N ASP A 69 4.15 -6.16 -6.50
CA ASP A 69 3.18 -6.16 -7.62
C ASP A 69 2.78 -4.75 -8.11
N GLY A 70 3.78 -3.89 -8.36
CA GLY A 70 3.55 -2.52 -8.86
C GLY A 70 3.20 -1.48 -7.79
N PHE A 71 2.87 -1.89 -6.57
CA PHE A 71 2.65 -0.97 -5.44
C PHE A 71 3.93 -0.72 -4.66
N SER A 72 4.04 0.47 -4.05
CA SER A 72 5.16 0.86 -3.21
C SER A 72 4.67 1.60 -1.96
N PHE A 73 5.21 1.24 -0.80
CA PHE A 73 4.86 1.79 0.50
C PHE A 73 6.12 2.35 1.16
N LEU A 74 6.08 3.62 1.55
CA LEU A 74 7.13 4.24 2.36
C LEU A 74 6.85 3.95 3.83
N LEU A 75 7.68 3.09 4.42
CA LEU A 75 7.56 2.65 5.82
C LEU A 75 8.83 3.03 6.60
N ALA A 76 8.74 2.96 7.92
CA ALA A 76 9.92 2.97 8.77
C ALA A 76 10.86 1.83 8.33
N ALA A 77 12.16 2.10 8.23
CA ALA A 77 13.13 1.03 8.10
C ALA A 77 13.17 0.24 9.40
N ASP A 78 13.19 -1.09 9.31
CA ASP A 78 13.50 -1.93 10.46
C ASP A 78 14.82 -1.45 11.05
N ARG A 79 14.81 -1.10 12.35
CA ARG A 79 16.06 -0.85 13.06
C ARG A 79 16.84 -2.16 13.04
N LYS A 80 17.90 -2.23 12.23
CA LYS A 80 18.98 -3.16 12.50
C LYS A 80 19.58 -2.71 13.83
N GLU A 81 19.33 -3.49 14.88
CA GLU A 81 20.16 -3.48 16.09
C GLU A 81 21.61 -3.82 15.74
#